data_AF-A0A661APV3-F1
#
_entry.id   AF-A0A661APV3-F1
#
_cell.length_a   1.000
_cell.length_b   1.000
_cell.length_c   1.000
_cell.angle_alpha   90.00
_cell.angle_beta   90.00
_cell.angle_gamma   90.00
#
_symmetry.space_group_name_H-M   'P 1'
#
loop_
_entity.id
_entity.type
_entity.pdbx_description
1 polymer ?
#
loop_
_entity_poly.entity_id
_entity_poly.type
_entity_poly.pdbx_seq_one_letter_code
_entity_poly.pdbx_strand_id
1 'polypeptide(L)' 'MPANLTPEFLKARERFRAAQTPEEKLAALEEMLATIP' A
#
# COMPACT_ATOMS: atom_id res chain seq x y z
N MET A 1 -10.23 12.65 -10.71
CA MET A 1 -8.81 12.77 -11.10
C MET A 1 -8.25 11.37 -11.25
N PRO A 2 -7.50 11.03 -12.31
CA PRO A 2 -6.79 9.76 -12.32
C PRO A 2 -5.77 9.84 -11.18
N ALA A 3 -6.00 9.08 -10.11
CA ALA A 3 -4.97 8.90 -9.12
C ALA A 3 -3.84 8.20 -9.88
N ASN A 4 -2.75 8.93 -10.16
CA ASN A 4 -1.51 8.35 -10.67
C ASN A 4 -0.94 7.52 -9.52
N LEU A 5 -1.60 6.40 -9.22
CA LEU A 5 -1.17 5.43 -8.24
C LEU A 5 0.12 4.86 -8.81
N THR A 6 1.21 5.20 -8.14
CA THR A 6 2.53 4.73 -8.49
C THR A 6 2.55 3.20 -8.44
N PRO A 7 3.39 2.52 -9.26
CA PRO A 7 3.56 1.07 -9.20
C PRO A 7 3.83 0.56 -7.76
N GLU A 8 4.49 1.39 -6.95
CA GLU A 8 4.79 1.16 -5.55
C GLU A 8 3.51 1.09 -4.70
N PHE A 9 2.57 2.02 -4.89
CA PHE A 9 1.27 1.98 -4.22
C PHE A 9 0.48 0.71 -4.56
N LEU A 10 0.51 0.27 -5.82
CA LEU A 10 -0.18 -0.95 -6.24
C LEU A 10 0.42 -2.20 -5.58
N LYS A 11 1.74 -2.29 -5.49
CA LYS A 11 2.44 -3.37 -4.78
C LYS A 11 2.13 -3.36 -3.28
N ALA A 12 2.18 -2.19 -2.65
CA ALA A 12 1.85 -2.05 -1.23
C ALA A 12 0.38 -2.43 -0.96
N ARG A 13 -0.54 -2.06 -1.87
CA ARG A 13 -1.95 -2.47 -1.79
C ARG A 13 -2.16 -3.97 -1.96
N GLU A 14 -1.39 -4.63 -2.82
CA GLU A 14 -1.43 -6.09 -2.94
C GLU A 14 -0.92 -6.77 -1.67
N ARG A 15 0.17 -6.27 -1.08
CA ARG A 15 0.65 -6.73 0.23
C ARG A 15 -0.38 -6.53 1.32
N PHE A 16 -1.04 -5.37 1.37
CA PHE A 16 -2.12 -5.08 2.31
C PHE A 16 -3.28 -6.07 2.18
N ARG A 17 -3.62 -6.47 0.96
CA ARG A 17 -4.68 -7.47 0.71
C ARG A 17 -4.25 -8.90 1.05
N ALA A 18 -2.97 -9.23 0.91
CA ALA A 18 -2.42 -10.55 1.22
C ALA A 18 -2.09 -10.73 2.71
N ALA A 19 -1.87 -9.63 3.43
CA ALA A 19 -1.52 -9.61 4.84
C ALA A 19 -2.61 -10.29 5.71
N GLN A 20 -2.17 -11.24 6.54
CA GLN A 20 -3.05 -11.96 7.46
C GLN A 20 -3.03 -11.34 8.86
N THR A 21 -1.95 -10.66 9.19
CA THR A 21 -1.74 -10.05 10.49
C THR A 21 -1.99 -8.54 10.46
N PRO A 22 -2.40 -7.94 11.59
CA PRO A 22 -2.53 -6.49 11.71
C PRO A 22 -1.21 -5.76 11.46
N GLU A 23 -0.08 -6.32 11.87
CA GLU A 23 1.24 -5.71 11.72
C GLU A 23 1.65 -5.62 10.24
N GLU A 24 1.43 -6.68 9.46
CA GLU A 24 1.68 -6.68 8.02
C GLU A 24 0.77 -5.68 7.28
N LYS A 25 -0.50 -5.58 7.71
CA LYS A 25 -1.43 -4.58 7.17
C LYS A 25 -0.96 -3.18 7.48
N LEU A 26 -0.47 -2.91 8.68
CA LEU A 26 0.03 -1.60 9.09
C LEU A 26 1.24 -1.19 8.22
N ALA A 27 2.22 -2.08 8.07
CA ALA A 27 3.41 -1.81 7.25
C ALA A 27 3.06 -1.54 5.78
N ALA A 28 2.14 -2.32 5.21
CA ALA A 28 1.67 -2.10 3.84
C ALA A 28 0.90 -0.78 3.70
N LEU A 29 0.16 -0.37 4.73
CA LEU A 29 -0.55 0.92 4.75
C LEU A 29 0.41 2.11 4.84
N GLU A 30 1.48 2.00 5.63
CA GLU A 30 2.54 3.01 5.72
C GLU A 30 3.27 3.17 4.37
N GLU A 31 3.58 2.06 3.69
CA GLU A 31 4.14 2.10 2.33
C GLU A 31 3.17 2.77 1.33
N MET A 32 1.87 2.48 1.42
CA MET A 32 0.86 3.14 0.60
C MET A 32 0.80 4.65 0.84
N LEU A 33 0.94 5.10 2.10
CA LEU A 33 0.93 6.53 2.43
C LEU A 33 2.22 7.24 2.01
N ALA A 34 3.37 6.58 2.15
CA ALA A 34 4.67 7.13 1.75
C ALA A 34 4.85 7.27 0.24
N THR A 35 4.04 6.56 -0.55
CA THR A 35 4.10 6.56 -2.03
C THR A 35 3.12 7.52 -2.69
N ILE A 36 2.26 8.16 -1.89
CA ILE A 36 1.41 9.26 -2.33
C ILE A 36 2.26 10.54 -2.28
N PRO A 37 2.35 11.32 -3.38
CA PRO A 37 3.08 12.58 -3.41
C PRO A 37 2.40 13.69 -2.59
#